data_AF-B2AVH4-F1
#
_entry.id   AF-B2AVH4-F1
#
_cell.length_a   1.000
_cell.length_b   1.000
_cell.length_c   1.000
_cell.angle_alpha   90.00
_cell.angle_beta   90.00
_cell.angle_gamma   90.00
#
_symmetry.space_group_name_H-M   'P 1'
#
loop_
_entity.id
_entity.type
_entity.pdbx_description
1 polymer ?
#
loop_
_entity_poly.entity_id
_entity_poly.type
_entity_poly.pdbx_seq_one_letter_code
_entity_poly.pdbx_strand_id
1 'polypeptide(L)'
;MAQKGKNTAKGVYSWLKSWMKELFRVTIDAQLVLAFSYALNFGLESKCTLSAYHYNFAVDTLILSLSCVTLSVYVLDDFWRSKWIGCLRTAASIIIYAFLCRYLYYQMERNTSPELMFIPTPGRSDSSLLLPMACFLDPDLDPFISLAPEQRDAIGGPGPKVNPAFVFCYMLAVGYVGAHLEKFLTRNRPNYHQNVFMTTAFVVLCSIPCFLSYAHLTILRDWVDMSGWMEVANGGGSPEQEIRSIGQIMPLATIFWILAISFDTGKLARMGVANQQAH
;
A
#
# COMPACT_ATOMS: atom_id res chain seq x y z
N MET A 1 38.12 26.06 -16.03
CA MET A 1 36.84 25.61 -16.65
C MET A 1 36.06 24.58 -15.81
N ALA A 2 36.67 23.81 -14.90
CA ALA A 2 35.98 22.82 -14.06
C ALA A 2 34.97 23.38 -13.03
N GLN A 3 35.07 24.66 -12.67
CA GLN A 3 34.24 25.30 -11.65
C GLN A 3 32.85 25.71 -12.17
N LYS A 4 32.71 25.98 -13.47
CA LYS A 4 31.44 26.33 -14.13
C LYS A 4 30.50 25.12 -14.20
N GLY A 5 31.03 23.92 -14.45
CA GLY A 5 30.27 22.66 -14.49
C GLY A 5 29.78 22.16 -13.12
N LYS A 6 30.54 22.40 -12.05
CA LYS A 6 30.12 22.06 -10.66
C LYS A 6 28.93 22.90 -10.19
N ASN A 7 28.81 24.15 -10.64
CA ASN A 7 27.70 25.03 -10.26
C ASN A 7 26.40 24.68 -11.01
N THR A 8 26.48 24.27 -12.27
CA THR A 8 25.32 23.76 -13.03
C THR A 8 24.83 22.42 -12.49
N ALA A 9 25.73 21.48 -12.21
CA ALA A 9 25.35 20.17 -11.65
C ALA A 9 24.67 20.30 -10.27
N LYS A 10 25.19 21.17 -9.39
CA LYS A 10 24.55 21.47 -8.10
C LYS A 10 23.18 22.15 -8.26
N GLY A 11 23.04 23.05 -9.26
CA GLY A 11 21.77 23.71 -9.57
C GLY A 11 20.71 22.72 -10.04
N VAL A 12 21.06 21.83 -10.99
CA VAL A 12 20.17 20.77 -11.49
C VAL A 12 19.78 19.80 -10.38
N TYR A 13 20.73 19.38 -9.55
CA TYR A 13 20.45 18.50 -8.40
C TYR A 13 19.49 19.14 -7.39
N SER A 14 19.74 20.40 -7.00
CA SER A 14 18.86 21.11 -6.08
C SER A 14 17.46 21.30 -6.64
N TRP A 15 17.35 21.59 -7.94
CA TRP A 15 16.08 21.72 -8.64
C TRP A 15 15.32 20.39 -8.69
N LEU A 16 15.98 19.29 -9.09
CA LEU A 16 15.40 17.95 -9.09
C LEU A 16 14.89 17.56 -7.70
N LYS A 17 15.68 17.79 -6.66
CA LYS A 17 15.30 17.50 -5.28
C LYS A 17 14.06 18.27 -4.83
N SER A 18 13.96 19.54 -5.19
CA SER A 18 12.77 20.35 -4.87
C SER A 18 11.54 19.83 -5.62
N TRP A 19 11.68 19.55 -6.91
CA TRP A 19 10.61 19.02 -7.74
C TRP A 19 10.10 17.67 -7.24
N MET A 20 11.01 16.78 -6.88
CA MET A 20 10.70 15.46 -6.29
C MET A 20 9.91 15.58 -4.97
N LYS A 21 10.29 16.52 -4.09
CA LYS A 21 9.53 16.78 -2.85
C LYS A 21 8.11 17.26 -3.11
N GLU A 22 7.91 18.09 -4.14
CA GLU A 22 6.57 18.56 -4.52
C GLU A 22 5.70 17.44 -5.11
N LEU A 23 6.25 16.66 -6.03
CA LEU A 23 5.57 15.47 -6.55
C LEU A 23 5.12 14.56 -5.42
N PHE A 24 6.00 14.32 -4.46
CA PHE A 24 5.72 13.44 -3.36
C PHE A 24 4.55 13.92 -2.49
N ARG A 25 4.46 15.24 -2.25
CA ARG A 25 3.32 15.84 -1.55
C ARG A 25 2.01 15.60 -2.28
N VAL A 26 1.98 15.90 -3.58
CA VAL A 26 0.79 15.68 -4.42
C VAL A 26 0.40 14.21 -4.40
N THR A 27 1.39 13.32 -4.44
CA THR A 27 1.11 11.90 -4.45
C THR A 27 0.53 11.40 -3.14
N ILE A 28 1.01 11.86 -1.98
CA ILE A 28 0.40 11.49 -0.69
C ILE A 28 -1.07 11.87 -0.64
N ASP A 29 -1.39 13.09 -1.08
CA ASP A 29 -2.77 13.57 -1.06
C ASP A 29 -3.63 12.73 -2.00
N ALA A 30 -3.14 12.38 -3.18
CA ALA A 30 -3.82 11.48 -4.09
C ALA A 30 -3.99 10.05 -3.52
N GLN A 31 -2.98 9.51 -2.84
CA GLN A 31 -3.05 8.19 -2.18
C GLN A 31 -4.06 8.19 -1.03
N LEU A 32 -4.15 9.28 -0.27
CA LEU A 32 -5.16 9.41 0.79
C LEU A 32 -6.56 9.55 0.23
N VAL A 33 -6.75 10.31 -0.85
CA VAL A 33 -8.05 10.43 -1.53
C VAL A 33 -8.45 9.08 -2.11
N LEU A 34 -7.54 8.38 -2.79
CA LEU A 34 -7.78 7.05 -3.32
C LEU A 34 -8.19 6.07 -2.21
N ALA A 35 -7.43 6.04 -1.12
CA ALA A 35 -7.72 5.16 0.00
C ALA A 35 -9.05 5.50 0.69
N PHE A 36 -9.36 6.79 0.82
CA PHE A 36 -10.64 7.23 1.34
C PHE A 36 -11.81 6.82 0.43
N SER A 37 -11.66 6.95 -0.90
CA SER A 37 -12.67 6.53 -1.87
C SER A 37 -12.94 5.03 -1.80
N TYR A 38 -11.91 4.19 -1.71
CA TYR A 38 -12.10 2.74 -1.52
C TYR A 38 -12.76 2.41 -0.18
N ALA A 39 -12.35 3.07 0.91
CA ALA A 39 -12.96 2.88 2.22
C ALA A 39 -14.44 3.28 2.24
N LEU A 40 -14.81 4.39 1.58
CA LEU A 40 -16.20 4.78 1.39
C LEU A 40 -16.95 3.80 0.52
N ASN A 41 -16.35 3.32 -0.58
CA ASN A 41 -16.98 2.36 -1.46
C ASN A 41 -17.35 1.08 -0.69
N PHE A 42 -16.43 0.57 0.14
CA PHE A 42 -16.71 -0.57 1.02
C PHE A 42 -17.75 -0.28 2.11
N GLY A 43 -17.85 0.96 2.57
CA GLY A 43 -18.85 1.36 3.56
C GLY A 43 -20.25 1.56 2.99
N LEU A 44 -20.36 1.96 1.72
CA LEU A 44 -21.60 2.36 1.07
C LEU A 44 -22.17 1.31 0.12
N GLU A 45 -21.33 0.56 -0.61
CA GLU A 45 -21.82 -0.51 -1.46
C GLU A 45 -22.38 -1.65 -0.62
N SER A 46 -23.56 -2.14 -1.01
CA SER A 46 -24.14 -3.34 -0.43
C SER A 46 -23.18 -4.50 -0.68
N LYS A 47 -22.66 -5.09 0.39
CA LYS A 47 -21.74 -6.26 0.41
C LYS A 47 -22.11 -7.39 -0.56
N CYS A 48 -23.35 -7.44 -1.02
CA CYS A 48 -23.90 -8.43 -1.94
C CYS A 48 -23.55 -8.20 -3.43
N THR A 49 -23.13 -7.00 -3.84
CA THR A 49 -22.82 -6.70 -5.25
C THR A 49 -21.33 -6.74 -5.56
N LEU A 50 -20.48 -6.61 -4.54
CA LEU A 50 -19.03 -6.65 -4.67
C LEU A 50 -18.54 -8.10 -4.66
N SER A 51 -17.86 -8.56 -5.71
CA SER A 51 -17.24 -9.90 -5.71
C SER A 51 -15.99 -9.93 -4.82
N ALA A 52 -15.63 -11.11 -4.34
CA ALA A 52 -14.42 -11.34 -3.54
C ALA A 52 -13.14 -10.92 -4.29
N TYR A 53 -13.10 -11.06 -5.62
CA TYR A 53 -12.04 -10.53 -6.48
C TYR A 53 -11.87 -9.00 -6.31
N HIS A 54 -12.94 -8.23 -6.55
CA HIS A 54 -12.88 -6.77 -6.48
C HIS A 54 -12.58 -6.28 -5.07
N TYR A 55 -13.06 -7.02 -4.06
CA TYR A 55 -12.73 -6.79 -2.68
C TYR A 55 -11.22 -6.94 -2.41
N ASN A 56 -10.63 -8.08 -2.77
CA ASN A 56 -9.19 -8.32 -2.59
C ASN A 56 -8.35 -7.28 -3.35
N PHE A 57 -8.74 -6.98 -4.59
CA PHE A 57 -8.12 -5.95 -5.41
C PHE A 57 -8.08 -4.58 -4.69
N ALA A 58 -9.21 -4.17 -4.11
CA ALA A 58 -9.30 -2.88 -3.42
C ALA A 58 -8.57 -2.89 -2.07
N VAL A 59 -8.53 -4.02 -1.33
CA VAL A 59 -7.72 -4.15 -0.10
C VAL A 59 -6.22 -4.02 -0.39
N ASP A 60 -5.70 -4.69 -1.42
CA ASP A 60 -4.29 -4.55 -1.78
C ASP A 60 -3.95 -3.14 -2.25
N THR A 61 -4.85 -2.51 -3.00
CA THR A 61 -4.69 -1.11 -3.40
C THR A 61 -4.65 -0.19 -2.18
N LEU A 62 -5.48 -0.43 -1.16
CA LEU A 62 -5.43 0.29 0.11
C LEU A 62 -4.10 0.09 0.83
N ILE A 63 -3.60 -1.15 0.93
CA ILE A 63 -2.32 -1.46 1.58
C ILE A 63 -1.17 -0.76 0.86
N LEU A 64 -1.19 -0.73 -0.47
CA LEU A 64 -0.22 0.02 -1.29
C LEU A 64 -0.26 1.52 -0.96
N SER A 65 -1.44 2.13 -0.94
CA SER A 65 -1.62 3.55 -0.60
C SER A 65 -1.14 3.85 0.83
N LEU A 66 -1.51 3.01 1.80
CA LEU A 66 -1.13 3.17 3.21
C LEU A 66 0.37 2.96 3.45
N SER A 67 1.01 2.09 2.68
CA SER A 67 2.48 1.93 2.68
C SER A 67 3.16 3.21 2.24
N CYS A 68 2.67 3.82 1.15
CA CYS A 68 3.16 5.12 0.68
C CYS A 68 2.96 6.20 1.75
N VAL A 69 1.77 6.29 2.35
CA VAL A 69 1.44 7.28 3.38
C VAL A 69 2.32 7.13 4.62
N THR A 70 2.55 5.90 5.11
CA THR A 70 3.44 5.63 6.26
C THR A 70 4.86 6.08 5.98
N LEU A 71 5.40 5.64 4.85
CA LEU A 71 6.77 5.97 4.47
C LEU A 71 6.92 7.48 4.25
N SER A 72 5.86 8.14 3.78
CA SER A 72 5.83 9.57 3.59
C SER A 72 5.92 10.38 4.87
N VAL A 73 5.18 9.95 5.90
CA VAL A 73 5.27 10.57 7.23
C VAL A 73 6.69 10.50 7.74
N TYR A 74 7.42 9.42 7.47
CA TYR A 74 8.82 9.29 7.88
C TYR A 74 9.77 10.14 7.03
N VAL A 75 9.72 10.02 5.70
CA VAL A 75 10.70 10.65 4.79
C VAL A 75 10.54 12.18 4.67
N LEU A 76 9.32 12.71 4.73
CA LEU A 76 9.09 14.15 4.54
C LEU A 76 9.33 14.98 5.80
N ASP A 77 10.48 15.63 5.89
CA ASP A 77 10.77 16.57 6.99
C ASP A 77 9.67 17.65 7.16
N ASP A 78 8.99 18.02 6.07
CA ASP A 78 7.96 19.07 6.03
C ASP A 78 6.51 18.56 6.08
N PHE A 79 6.27 17.31 6.51
CA PHE A 79 4.91 16.73 6.57
C PHE A 79 3.92 17.63 7.35
N TRP A 80 4.40 18.21 8.46
CA TRP A 80 3.65 19.11 9.35
C TRP A 80 3.84 20.60 9.05
N ARG A 81 4.36 20.98 7.87
CA ARG A 81 4.64 22.38 7.51
C ARG A 81 3.42 23.28 7.67
N SER A 82 2.25 22.82 7.20
CA SER A 82 0.96 23.44 7.52
C SER A 82 0.26 22.56 8.55
N LYS A 83 0.05 23.10 9.76
CA LYS A 83 -0.60 22.37 10.86
C LYS A 83 -1.98 21.86 10.47
N TRP A 84 -2.76 22.66 9.75
CA TRP A 84 -4.10 22.28 9.29
C TRP A 84 -4.09 21.10 8.33
N ILE A 85 -3.23 21.15 7.30
CA ILE A 85 -3.13 20.07 6.31
C ILE A 85 -2.54 18.81 6.96
N GLY A 86 -1.54 18.97 7.83
CA GLY A 86 -0.97 17.85 8.61
C GLY A 86 -2.04 17.17 9.48
N CYS A 87 -2.82 17.95 10.23
CA CYS A 87 -3.93 17.42 11.03
C CYS A 87 -4.97 16.69 10.16
N LEU A 88 -5.36 17.26 9.03
CA LEU A 88 -6.33 16.65 8.12
C LEU A 88 -5.82 15.31 7.58
N ARG A 89 -4.57 15.27 7.09
CA ARG A 89 -3.93 14.04 6.60
C ARG A 89 -3.85 12.98 7.68
N THR A 90 -3.45 13.38 8.89
CA THR A 90 -3.34 12.45 10.02
C THR A 90 -4.69 11.93 10.48
N ALA A 91 -5.71 12.79 10.57
CA ALA A 91 -7.06 12.37 10.90
C ALA A 91 -7.62 11.39 9.85
N ALA A 92 -7.48 11.70 8.56
CA ALA A 92 -7.89 10.82 7.47
C ALA A 92 -7.16 9.48 7.52
N SER A 93 -5.83 9.49 7.71
CA SER A 93 -5.03 8.27 7.82
C SER A 93 -5.49 7.40 8.99
N ILE A 94 -5.71 7.99 10.17
CA ILE A 94 -6.17 7.27 11.36
C ILE A 94 -7.54 6.64 11.12
N ILE A 95 -8.48 7.36 10.51
CA ILE A 95 -9.81 6.83 10.17
C ILE A 95 -9.69 5.63 9.24
N ILE A 96 -8.87 5.74 8.18
CA ILE A 96 -8.68 4.66 7.21
C ILE A 96 -8.02 3.44 7.87
N TYR A 97 -6.95 3.62 8.66
CA TYR A 97 -6.33 2.52 9.39
C TYR A 97 -7.29 1.86 10.37
N ALA A 98 -8.04 2.64 11.15
CA ALA A 98 -8.99 2.10 12.12
C ALA A 98 -10.09 1.29 11.43
N PHE A 99 -10.66 1.82 10.34
CA PHE A 99 -11.65 1.13 9.54
C PHE A 99 -11.10 -0.19 8.96
N LEU A 100 -9.96 -0.12 8.26
CA LEU A 100 -9.40 -1.27 7.56
C LEU A 100 -8.89 -2.35 8.54
N CYS A 101 -8.17 -1.98 9.60
CA CYS A 101 -7.74 -2.92 10.64
C CYS A 101 -8.95 -3.59 11.30
N ARG A 102 -10.00 -2.83 11.66
CA ARG A 102 -11.21 -3.38 12.28
C ARG A 102 -11.92 -4.38 11.37
N TYR A 103 -12.01 -4.03 10.08
CA TYR A 103 -12.66 -4.83 9.07
C TYR A 103 -11.91 -6.13 8.78
N LEU A 104 -10.59 -6.05 8.58
CA LEU A 104 -9.74 -7.22 8.34
C LEU A 104 -9.62 -8.11 9.59
N TYR A 105 -9.61 -7.53 10.79
CA TYR A 105 -9.67 -8.28 12.04
C TYR A 105 -10.96 -9.09 12.16
N TYR A 106 -12.11 -8.47 11.81
CA TYR A 106 -13.40 -9.16 11.83
C TYR A 106 -13.43 -10.37 10.88
N GLN A 107 -12.84 -10.24 9.68
CA GLN A 107 -12.73 -11.36 8.75
C GLN A 107 -11.82 -12.48 9.27
N MET A 108 -10.70 -12.10 9.88
CA MET A 108 -9.76 -13.06 10.47
C MET A 108 -10.42 -13.85 11.62
N GLU A 109 -11.12 -13.15 12.51
CA GLU A 109 -11.82 -13.76 13.66
C GLU A 109 -12.89 -14.77 13.22
N ARG A 110 -13.59 -14.47 12.11
CA ARG A 110 -14.62 -15.37 11.57
C ARG A 110 -14.08 -16.43 10.60
N ASN A 111 -12.78 -16.40 10.29
CA ASN A 111 -12.16 -17.27 9.29
C ASN A 111 -12.87 -17.24 7.92
N THR A 112 -13.40 -16.08 7.55
CA THR A 112 -14.21 -15.91 6.35
C THR A 112 -13.43 -15.27 5.21
N SER A 113 -12.11 -15.41 5.15
CA SER A 113 -11.34 -14.87 4.03
C SER A 113 -11.63 -15.68 2.75
N PRO A 114 -11.86 -15.01 1.59
CA PRO A 114 -11.85 -15.69 0.30
C PRO A 114 -10.49 -16.35 0.02
N GLU A 115 -10.41 -17.15 -1.04
CA GLU A 115 -9.20 -17.89 -1.47
C GLU A 115 -7.87 -17.14 -1.28
N LEU A 116 -6.83 -17.94 -1.02
CA LEU A 116 -5.48 -17.52 -0.64
C LEU A 116 -4.90 -16.40 -1.52
N MET A 117 -4.21 -15.46 -0.86
CA MET A 117 -3.42 -14.35 -1.43
C MET A 117 -2.34 -14.75 -2.46
N PHE A 118 -2.14 -16.02 -2.81
CA PHE A 118 -0.96 -16.37 -3.62
C PHE A 118 -1.19 -17.19 -4.87
N ILE A 119 -2.22 -18.02 -4.99
CA ILE A 119 -2.32 -18.86 -6.19
C ILE A 119 -3.77 -19.28 -6.41
N PRO A 120 -4.56 -18.54 -7.19
CA PRO A 120 -5.66 -19.19 -7.86
C PRO A 120 -5.05 -20.24 -8.79
N THR A 121 -5.48 -21.49 -8.67
CA THR A 121 -4.80 -22.62 -9.32
C THR A 121 -4.85 -22.44 -10.84
N PRO A 122 -3.71 -22.43 -11.55
CA PRO A 122 -3.69 -22.25 -13.00
C PRO A 122 -4.60 -23.27 -13.71
N GLY A 123 -5.45 -22.79 -14.61
CA GLY A 123 -6.36 -23.64 -15.39
C GLY A 123 -7.70 -23.97 -14.73
N ARG A 124 -8.05 -23.36 -13.58
CA ARG A 124 -9.41 -23.43 -13.01
C ARG A 124 -10.25 -22.23 -13.43
N SER A 125 -11.45 -22.50 -13.94
CA SER A 125 -12.51 -21.51 -14.18
C SER A 125 -13.34 -21.21 -12.94
N ASP A 126 -13.33 -22.13 -11.96
CA ASP A 126 -14.19 -22.08 -10.79
C ASP A 126 -13.35 -21.68 -9.58
N SER A 127 -13.76 -20.60 -8.92
CA SER A 127 -13.04 -20.00 -7.79
C SER A 127 -14.01 -19.26 -6.88
N SER A 128 -13.71 -19.30 -5.59
CA SER A 128 -14.40 -18.55 -4.55
C SER A 128 -14.27 -17.02 -4.74
N LEU A 129 -13.29 -16.55 -5.51
CA LEU A 129 -13.10 -15.13 -5.88
C LEU A 129 -14.27 -14.56 -6.70
N LEU A 130 -15.02 -15.41 -7.39
CA LEU A 130 -16.18 -15.02 -8.20
C LEU A 130 -17.43 -14.78 -7.34
N LEU A 131 -17.45 -15.29 -6.10
CA LEU A 131 -18.60 -15.19 -5.23
C LEU A 131 -18.73 -13.76 -4.65
N PRO A 132 -19.96 -13.30 -4.36
CA PRO A 132 -20.18 -12.07 -3.62
C PRO A 132 -19.48 -12.07 -2.26
N MET A 133 -18.89 -10.95 -1.89
CA MET A 133 -18.17 -10.80 -0.63
C MET A 133 -19.10 -10.98 0.59
N ALA A 134 -20.41 -10.79 0.43
CA ALA A 134 -21.40 -11.09 1.48
C ALA A 134 -21.33 -12.54 1.99
N CYS A 135 -21.06 -13.52 1.11
CA CYS A 135 -20.89 -14.93 1.48
C CYS A 135 -19.74 -15.15 2.48
N PHE A 136 -18.78 -14.23 2.48
CA PHE A 136 -17.59 -14.22 3.33
C PHE A 136 -17.70 -13.24 4.51
N LEU A 137 -18.87 -12.66 4.76
CA LEU A 137 -19.06 -11.70 5.86
C LEU A 137 -20.24 -12.09 6.76
N ASP A 138 -21.23 -12.76 6.17
CA ASP A 138 -22.42 -13.25 6.84
C ASP A 138 -22.26 -14.76 7.15
N PRO A 139 -22.32 -15.16 8.43
CA PRO A 139 -22.17 -16.56 8.83
C PRO A 139 -23.32 -17.43 8.31
N ASP A 140 -24.49 -16.85 8.02
CA ASP A 140 -25.64 -17.60 7.51
C ASP A 140 -25.51 -17.89 6.00
N LEU A 141 -24.57 -17.22 5.32
CA LEU A 141 -24.30 -17.36 3.89
C LEU A 141 -22.96 -18.06 3.61
N ASP A 142 -22.35 -18.71 4.61
CA ASP A 142 -21.05 -19.38 4.46
C ASP A 142 -21.12 -20.43 3.34
N PRO A 143 -20.44 -20.19 2.20
CA PRO A 143 -20.54 -21.05 1.03
C PRO A 143 -19.91 -22.43 1.26
N PHE A 144 -19.14 -22.61 2.35
CA PHE A 144 -18.42 -23.84 2.65
C PHE A 144 -19.17 -24.77 3.60
N ILE A 145 -20.25 -24.34 4.25
CA ILE A 145 -20.99 -25.17 5.23
C ILE A 145 -21.55 -26.44 4.59
N SER A 146 -22.05 -26.36 3.36
CA SER A 146 -22.69 -27.49 2.66
C SER A 146 -21.76 -28.28 1.73
N LEU A 147 -20.50 -27.84 1.56
CA LEU A 147 -19.58 -28.47 0.61
C LEU A 147 -18.82 -29.64 1.26
N ALA A 148 -18.66 -30.75 0.54
CA ALA A 148 -17.72 -31.81 0.93
C ALA A 148 -16.27 -31.28 0.91
N PRO A 149 -15.34 -31.82 1.72
CA PRO A 149 -13.94 -31.36 1.76
C PRO A 149 -13.29 -31.28 0.37
N GLU A 150 -13.53 -32.28 -0.48
CA GLU A 150 -13.03 -32.34 -1.85
C GLU A 150 -13.56 -31.19 -2.73
N GLN A 151 -14.83 -30.81 -2.55
CA GLN A 151 -15.44 -29.69 -3.27
C GLN A 151 -14.92 -28.34 -2.76
N ARG A 152 -14.64 -28.23 -1.45
CA ARG A 152 -14.01 -27.04 -0.88
C ARG A 152 -12.62 -26.84 -1.46
N ASP A 153 -11.80 -27.89 -1.48
CA ASP A 153 -10.43 -27.83 -2.01
C ASP A 153 -10.40 -27.58 -3.53
N ALA A 154 -11.45 -27.99 -4.25
CA ALA A 154 -11.62 -27.68 -5.67
C ALA A 154 -11.83 -26.18 -5.94
N ILE A 155 -12.52 -25.46 -5.05
CA ILE A 155 -12.69 -24.00 -5.11
C ILE A 155 -11.68 -23.24 -4.22
N GLY A 156 -10.52 -23.87 -3.98
CA GLY A 156 -9.34 -23.31 -3.32
C GLY A 156 -9.31 -23.34 -1.79
N GLY A 157 -10.30 -23.98 -1.18
CA GLY A 157 -10.33 -24.33 0.23
C GLY A 157 -10.56 -23.15 1.18
N PRO A 158 -10.68 -23.42 2.49
CA PRO A 158 -10.76 -22.36 3.49
C PRO A 158 -9.46 -21.55 3.50
N GLY A 159 -9.58 -20.22 3.54
CA GLY A 159 -8.42 -19.34 3.66
C GLY A 159 -7.62 -19.56 4.95
N PRO A 160 -6.41 -18.98 5.04
CA PRO A 160 -5.55 -19.12 6.20
C PRO A 160 -6.18 -18.46 7.43
N LYS A 161 -6.00 -19.08 8.61
CA LYS A 161 -6.47 -18.51 9.89
C LYS A 161 -5.96 -17.09 10.16
N VAL A 162 -4.80 -16.73 9.61
CA VAL A 162 -4.24 -15.39 9.70
C VAL A 162 -4.32 -14.75 8.33
N ASN A 163 -5.11 -13.68 8.22
CA ASN A 163 -5.20 -12.89 7.01
C ASN A 163 -3.92 -12.01 6.86
N PRO A 164 -3.06 -12.22 5.84
CA PRO A 164 -1.84 -11.43 5.68
C PRO A 164 -2.11 -9.93 5.51
N ALA A 165 -3.24 -9.56 4.88
CA ALA A 165 -3.66 -8.17 4.74
C ALA A 165 -3.87 -7.50 6.10
N PHE A 166 -4.41 -8.23 7.10
CA PHE A 166 -4.55 -7.73 8.46
C PHE A 166 -3.17 -7.46 9.08
N VAL A 167 -2.23 -8.41 8.94
CA VAL A 167 -0.87 -8.28 9.48
C VAL A 167 -0.16 -7.07 8.87
N PHE A 168 -0.26 -6.89 7.55
CA PHE A 168 0.29 -5.73 6.84
C PHE A 168 -0.34 -4.43 7.30
N CYS A 169 -1.68 -4.36 7.34
CA CYS A 169 -2.38 -3.17 7.78
C CYS A 169 -2.01 -2.79 9.22
N TYR A 170 -1.96 -3.76 10.13
CA TYR A 170 -1.58 -3.55 11.53
C TYR A 170 -0.12 -3.09 11.66
N MET A 171 0.80 -3.75 10.97
CA MET A 171 2.22 -3.36 10.94
C MET A 171 2.41 -1.92 10.44
N LEU A 172 1.72 -1.55 9.35
CA LEU A 172 1.75 -0.20 8.80
C LEU A 172 1.13 0.82 9.76
N ALA A 173 0.04 0.48 10.46
CA ALA A 173 -0.58 1.36 11.44
C ALA A 173 0.38 1.64 12.63
N VAL A 174 1.03 0.60 13.16
CA VAL A 174 2.06 0.73 14.19
C VAL A 174 3.23 1.55 13.68
N GLY A 175 3.69 1.28 12.45
CA GLY A 175 4.73 2.06 11.78
C GLY A 175 4.34 3.54 11.63
N TYR A 176 3.11 3.83 11.23
CA TYR A 176 2.61 5.20 11.06
C TYR A 176 2.69 6.00 12.36
N VAL A 177 2.24 5.41 13.48
CA VAL A 177 2.36 6.01 14.82
C VAL A 177 3.84 6.15 15.21
N GLY A 178 4.64 5.12 14.97
CA GLY A 178 6.08 5.13 15.23
C GLY A 178 6.82 6.23 14.48
N ALA A 179 6.44 6.51 13.23
CA ALA A 179 7.04 7.56 12.40
C ALA A 179 6.73 8.97 12.95
N HIS A 180 5.50 9.21 13.40
CA HIS A 180 5.15 10.47 14.07
C HIS A 180 5.89 10.62 15.40
N LEU A 181 5.95 9.55 16.20
CA LEU A 181 6.63 9.56 17.49
C LEU A 181 8.13 9.79 17.32
N GLU A 182 8.78 9.10 16.39
CA GLU A 182 10.21 9.27 16.13
C GLU A 182 10.54 10.68 15.66
N LYS A 183 9.74 11.29 14.78
CA LYS A 183 9.89 12.70 14.40
C LYS A 183 9.72 13.66 15.56
N PHE A 184 8.78 13.38 16.45
CA PHE A 184 8.56 14.19 17.63
C PHE A 184 9.75 14.11 18.59
N LEU A 185 10.26 12.90 18.85
CA LEU A 185 11.36 12.65 19.79
C LEU A 185 12.73 13.13 19.27
N THR A 186 13.02 12.92 17.99
CA THR A 186 14.33 13.23 17.39
C THR A 186 14.48 14.69 16.99
N ARG A 187 13.42 15.49 17.08
CA ARG A 187 13.39 16.92 16.69
C ARG A 187 14.53 17.74 17.29
N ASN A 188 14.94 17.43 18.52
CA ASN A 188 15.91 18.24 19.28
C ASN A 188 17.30 17.59 19.43
N ARG A 189 17.51 16.34 18.99
CA ARG A 189 18.79 15.63 19.12
C ARG A 189 19.04 14.70 17.92
N PRO A 190 19.48 15.24 16.77
CA PRO A 190 19.72 14.42 15.59
C PRO A 190 21.00 13.58 15.76
N ASN A 191 20.85 12.26 15.97
CA ASN A 191 21.95 11.32 15.87
C ASN A 191 21.99 10.73 14.46
N TYR A 192 23.13 10.89 13.79
CA TYR A 192 23.34 10.43 12.43
C TYR A 192 23.06 8.93 12.25
N HIS A 193 23.71 8.07 13.02
CA HIS A 193 23.61 6.62 12.86
C HIS A 193 22.21 6.10 13.16
N GLN A 194 21.57 6.68 14.18
CA GLN A 194 20.18 6.37 14.53
C GLN A 194 19.22 6.74 13.39
N ASN A 195 19.38 7.93 12.79
CA ASN A 195 18.53 8.36 11.68
C ASN A 195 18.68 7.45 10.45
N VAL A 196 19.91 7.03 10.12
CA VAL A 196 20.15 6.10 8.99
C VAL A 196 19.49 4.76 9.26
N PHE A 197 19.72 4.19 10.44
CA PHE A 197 19.14 2.91 10.83
C PHE A 197 17.61 2.94 10.79
N MET A 198 16.99 3.97 11.39
CA MET A 198 15.54 4.11 11.40
C MET A 198 14.98 4.35 10.00
N THR A 199 15.66 5.13 9.15
CA THR A 199 15.26 5.32 7.75
C THR A 199 15.24 4.01 7.00
N THR A 200 16.30 3.21 7.11
CA THR A 200 16.36 1.89 6.48
C THR A 200 15.27 0.97 7.01
N ALA A 201 15.03 0.96 8.33
CA ALA A 201 13.98 0.14 8.94
C ALA A 201 12.58 0.50 8.41
N PHE A 202 12.24 1.80 8.33
CA PHE A 202 10.96 2.26 7.80
C PHE A 202 10.78 1.96 6.31
N VAL A 203 11.85 2.12 5.52
CA VAL A 203 11.84 1.74 4.11
C VAL A 203 11.53 0.26 3.94
N VAL A 204 12.21 -0.62 4.70
CA VAL A 204 11.96 -2.07 4.64
C VAL A 204 10.54 -2.41 5.09
N LEU A 205 10.09 -1.84 6.21
CA LEU A 205 8.75 -2.06 6.77
C LEU A 205 7.64 -1.69 5.79
N CYS A 206 7.80 -0.60 5.04
CA CYS A 206 6.78 -0.16 4.07
C CYS A 206 6.91 -0.86 2.71
N SER A 207 8.12 -1.29 2.32
CA SER A 207 8.35 -1.93 1.02
C SER A 207 7.84 -3.37 0.96
N ILE A 208 7.90 -4.11 2.07
CA ILE A 208 7.45 -5.52 2.11
C ILE A 208 5.94 -5.64 1.83
N PRO A 209 5.04 -4.97 2.58
CA PRO A 209 3.60 -5.00 2.29
C PRO A 209 3.28 -4.51 0.89
N CYS A 210 3.96 -3.45 0.44
CA CYS A 210 3.78 -2.95 -0.91
C CYS A 210 4.09 -4.00 -1.97
N PHE A 211 5.26 -4.64 -1.89
CA PHE A 211 5.69 -5.58 -2.91
C PHE A 211 4.76 -6.80 -2.96
N LEU A 212 4.37 -7.32 -1.80
CA LEU A 212 3.50 -8.49 -1.70
C LEU A 212 2.08 -8.19 -2.17
N SER A 213 1.50 -7.04 -1.79
CA SER A 213 0.19 -6.62 -2.31
C SER A 213 0.23 -6.36 -3.82
N TYR A 214 1.30 -5.77 -4.34
CA TYR A 214 1.45 -5.61 -5.79
C TYR A 214 1.55 -6.95 -6.52
N ALA A 215 2.37 -7.87 -6.02
CA ALA A 215 2.49 -9.21 -6.61
C ALA A 215 1.14 -9.95 -6.60
N HIS A 216 0.37 -9.82 -5.52
CA HIS A 216 -0.97 -10.39 -5.45
C HIS A 216 -1.92 -9.78 -6.48
N LEU A 217 -1.92 -8.45 -6.66
CA LEU A 217 -2.70 -7.79 -7.70
C LEU A 217 -2.37 -8.29 -9.11
N THR A 218 -1.08 -8.51 -9.41
CA THR A 218 -0.70 -9.05 -10.72
C THR A 218 -1.21 -10.47 -10.92
N ILE A 219 -1.07 -11.33 -9.90
CA ILE A 219 -1.55 -12.71 -9.95
C ILE A 219 -3.07 -12.77 -10.12
N LEU A 220 -3.82 -11.93 -9.39
CA LEU A 220 -5.28 -11.86 -9.49
C LEU A 220 -5.75 -11.46 -10.88
N ARG A 221 -5.06 -10.50 -11.52
CA ARG A 221 -5.39 -10.04 -12.88
C ARG A 221 -5.08 -11.11 -13.92
N ASP A 222 -3.91 -11.71 -13.82
CA ASP A 222 -3.52 -12.81 -14.72
C ASP A 222 -4.51 -13.96 -14.62
N TRP A 223 -4.95 -14.29 -13.40
CA TRP A 223 -5.96 -15.32 -13.20
C TRP A 223 -7.32 -14.97 -13.80
N VAL A 224 -7.84 -13.77 -13.55
CA VAL A 224 -9.13 -13.37 -14.11
C VAL A 224 -9.10 -13.42 -15.64
N ASP A 225 -8.00 -12.97 -16.26
CA ASP A 225 -7.82 -13.05 -17.71
C ASP A 225 -7.81 -14.50 -18.22
N MET A 226 -7.08 -15.39 -17.54
CA MET A 226 -7.03 -16.81 -17.88
C MET A 226 -8.36 -17.56 -17.62
N SER A 227 -9.15 -17.12 -16.65
CA SER A 227 -10.39 -17.78 -16.23
C SER A 227 -11.53 -17.63 -17.25
N GLY A 228 -11.45 -16.64 -18.14
CA GLY A 228 -12.55 -16.27 -19.05
C GLY A 228 -13.77 -15.66 -18.35
N TRP A 229 -13.65 -15.29 -17.06
CA TRP A 229 -14.75 -14.70 -16.29
C TRP A 229 -15.22 -13.35 -16.84
N MET A 230 -14.30 -12.56 -17.40
CA MET A 230 -14.63 -11.27 -17.99
C MET A 230 -14.70 -11.38 -19.51
N GLU A 231 -15.83 -10.97 -20.07
CA GLU A 231 -16.02 -10.97 -21.52
C GLU A 231 -15.04 -10.01 -22.19
N VAL A 232 -14.21 -10.57 -23.06
CA VAL A 232 -13.30 -9.84 -23.93
C VAL A 232 -14.16 -9.15 -25.00
N ALA A 233 -14.37 -7.84 -24.88
CA ALA A 233 -15.19 -7.10 -25.85
C ALA A 233 -14.56 -7.23 -27.25
N ASN A 234 -15.26 -7.92 -28.16
CA ASN A 234 -15.00 -8.08 -29.60
C ASN A 234 -13.65 -7.49 -30.10
N GLY A 235 -12.56 -8.22 -29.88
CA GLY A 235 -11.24 -7.90 -30.44
C GLY A 235 -10.36 -6.91 -29.66
N GLY A 236 -10.80 -6.41 -28.50
CA GLY A 236 -9.96 -5.70 -27.53
C GLY A 236 -9.46 -6.62 -26.41
N GLY A 237 -8.43 -6.23 -25.65
CA GLY A 237 -8.02 -6.97 -24.44
C GLY A 237 -9.07 -6.87 -23.31
N SER A 238 -8.92 -7.67 -22.26
CA SER A 238 -9.77 -7.59 -21.06
C SER A 238 -9.77 -6.16 -20.47
N PRO A 239 -10.92 -5.59 -20.04
CA PRO A 239 -10.99 -4.25 -19.45
C PRO A 239 -10.04 -4.07 -18.25
N GLU A 240 -9.83 -5.13 -17.47
CA GLU A 240 -8.89 -5.12 -16.34
C GLU A 240 -7.42 -5.24 -16.77
N GLN A 241 -7.13 -5.63 -18.02
CA GLN A 241 -5.79 -5.59 -18.62
C GLN A 241 -5.52 -4.29 -19.37
N GLU A 242 -6.45 -3.33 -19.38
CA GLU A 242 -6.13 -1.99 -19.86
C GLU A 242 -5.12 -1.34 -18.88
N ILE A 243 -3.85 -1.62 -19.15
CA ILE A 243 -2.66 -1.15 -18.43
C ILE A 243 -2.72 0.38 -18.43
N ARG A 244 -3.31 1.01 -17.39
CA ARG A 244 -3.10 2.41 -16.92
C ARG A 244 -4.24 3.00 -16.06
N SER A 245 -4.97 2.24 -15.23
CA SER A 245 -5.75 2.94 -14.19
C SER A 245 -4.76 3.67 -13.26
N ILE A 246 -4.87 5.00 -13.19
CA ILE A 246 -3.94 5.90 -12.49
C ILE A 246 -3.70 5.45 -11.03
N GLY A 247 -4.69 4.78 -10.43
CA GLY A 247 -4.63 4.25 -9.06
C GLY A 247 -3.57 3.17 -8.80
N GLN A 248 -3.05 2.47 -9.83
CA GLN A 248 -2.10 1.35 -9.66
C GLN A 248 -0.65 1.72 -9.98
N ILE A 249 -0.41 2.50 -11.04
CA ILE A 249 0.94 2.99 -11.40
C ILE A 249 1.42 4.00 -10.35
N MET A 250 0.50 4.79 -9.80
CA MET A 250 0.83 5.86 -8.88
C MET A 250 1.51 5.34 -7.61
N PRO A 251 0.99 4.34 -6.85
CA PRO A 251 1.69 3.79 -5.69
C PRO A 251 3.09 3.22 -5.99
N LEU A 252 3.27 2.52 -7.11
CA LEU A 252 4.57 1.92 -7.48
C LEU A 252 5.59 2.97 -7.88
N ALA A 253 5.18 3.93 -8.71
CA ALA A 253 6.00 5.09 -9.04
C ALA A 253 6.39 5.80 -7.74
N THR A 254 5.43 6.03 -6.84
CA THR A 254 5.68 6.67 -5.54
C THR A 254 6.78 5.97 -4.78
N ILE A 255 6.72 4.65 -4.65
CA ILE A 255 7.71 3.90 -3.86
C ILE A 255 9.06 3.82 -4.54
N PHE A 256 9.11 3.59 -5.86
CA PHE A 256 10.35 3.68 -6.62
C PHE A 256 11.04 5.04 -6.41
N TRP A 257 10.26 6.13 -6.47
CA TRP A 257 10.78 7.48 -6.24
C TRP A 257 11.17 7.73 -4.78
N ILE A 258 10.45 7.18 -3.80
CA ILE A 258 10.85 7.26 -2.39
C ILE A 258 12.18 6.56 -2.17
N LEU A 259 12.36 5.36 -2.74
CA LEU A 259 13.61 4.61 -2.63
C LEU A 259 14.76 5.42 -3.24
N ALA A 260 14.57 5.99 -4.44
CA ALA A 260 15.56 6.85 -5.07
C ALA A 260 15.97 8.04 -4.18
N ILE A 261 15.01 8.70 -3.51
CA ILE A 261 15.28 9.85 -2.63
C ILE A 261 15.91 9.43 -1.29
N SER A 262 15.52 8.27 -0.76
CA SER A 262 16.03 7.73 0.51
C SER A 262 17.50 7.33 0.38
N PHE A 263 17.88 6.77 -0.77
CA PHE A 263 19.28 6.47 -1.10
C PHE A 263 20.07 7.69 -1.57
N ASP A 264 19.43 8.71 -2.16
CA ASP A 264 20.06 9.98 -2.56
C ASP A 264 20.28 10.97 -1.39
N THR A 265 20.61 10.44 -0.22
CA THR A 265 20.77 11.24 0.98
C THR A 265 22.07 12.05 0.94
N GLY A 266 21.97 13.24 0.36
CA GLY A 266 22.68 14.46 0.83
C GLY A 266 22.37 14.83 2.31
N LYS A 267 21.66 13.97 3.05
CA LYS A 267 21.54 13.95 4.52
C LYS A 267 22.77 13.24 5.14
N LEU A 268 23.29 12.19 4.50
CA LEU A 268 24.55 11.51 4.85
C LEU A 268 25.77 12.40 4.63
N ALA A 269 25.84 13.04 3.46
CA ALA A 269 26.95 13.93 3.14
C ALA A 269 27.02 15.17 4.05
N ARG A 270 25.87 15.75 4.46
CA ARG A 270 25.86 16.94 5.33
C ARG A 270 26.14 16.64 6.79
N MET A 271 25.70 15.48 7.31
CA MET A 271 25.99 15.08 8.69
C MET A 271 27.43 14.55 8.84
N GLY A 272 27.99 13.88 7.83
CA GLY A 272 29.42 13.54 7.80
C GLY A 272 30.33 14.77 7.78
N VAL A 273 29.98 15.80 7.01
CA VAL A 273 30.74 17.07 6.95
C VAL A 273 30.63 17.86 8.27
N ALA A 274 29.46 17.88 8.91
CA ALA A 274 29.31 18.54 10.22
C ALA A 274 30.12 17.85 11.33
N ASN A 275 30.23 16.52 11.30
CA ASN A 275 31.02 15.76 12.27
C ASN A 275 32.53 15.85 12.02
N GLN A 276 32.95 16.07 10.77
CA GLN A 276 34.35 16.36 10.40
C GLN A 276 34.80 17.78 10.74
N GLN A 277 33.88 18.71 11.01
CA GLN A 277 34.19 20.08 11.44
C GLN A 277 34.16 20.25 12.97
N ALA A 278 33.76 19.20 13.71
CA ALA A 278 33.69 19.19 15.18
C ALA A 278 34.85 18.41 15.85
N HIS A 279 35.78 17.89 15.05
CA HIS A 279 37.05 17.27 15.45
C HIS A 279 38.21 18.04 14.81
#